data_AF-A0A260VZV7-F1
#
_entry.id   AF-A0A260VZV7-F1
#
_cell.length_a   1.000
_cell.length_b   1.000
_cell.length_c   1.000
_cell.angle_alpha   90.00
_cell.angle_beta   90.00
_cell.angle_gamma   90.00
#
_symmetry.space_group_name_H-M   'P 1'
#
loop_
_entity.id
_entity.type
_entity.pdbx_description
1 polymer ?
#
loop_
_entity_poly.entity_id
_entity_poly.type
_entity_poly.pdbx_seq_one_letter_code
_entity_poly.pdbx_strand_id
1 'polypeptide(L)' 'MNDHQIITNYIGHAAQLPAEDPRAKRWALQALALASAAELPLLIEEAEGVLGRIEHDTTCTWCAGQPGAEIPIGSFWCTN' A
#
# COMPACT_ATOMS: atom_id res chain seq x y z
N MET A 1 12.08 -10.69 17.85
CA MET A 1 11.24 -10.38 16.68
C MET A 1 12.18 -10.32 15.49
N ASN A 2 11.96 -11.13 14.45
CA ASN A 2 12.82 -11.16 13.25
C ASN A 2 12.45 -9.99 12.33
N ASP A 3 13.41 -9.41 11.61
CA ASP A 3 13.22 -8.29 10.66
C ASP A 3 12.03 -8.51 9.73
N HIS A 4 11.86 -9.74 9.23
CA HIS A 4 10.68 -10.11 8.46
C HIS A 4 9.35 -9.81 9.19
N GLN A 5 9.23 -10.16 10.46
CA GLN A 5 8.01 -9.92 11.24
C GLN A 5 7.76 -8.43 11.47
N ILE A 6 8.84 -7.66 11.67
CA ILE A 6 8.76 -6.21 11.84
C ILE A 6 8.22 -5.56 10.56
N ILE A 7 8.81 -5.93 9.42
CA ILE A 7 8.45 -5.40 8.11
C ILE A 7 7.02 -5.77 7.75
N THR A 8 6.64 -7.04 7.87
CA THR A 8 5.26 -7.49 7.60
C THR A 8 4.25 -6.77 8.50
N ASN A 9 4.61 -6.46 9.76
CA ASN A 9 3.72 -5.69 10.63
C ASN A 9 3.49 -4.25 10.12
N TYR A 10 4.55 -3.58 9.64
CA TYR A 10 4.41 -2.25 9.01
C TYR A 10 3.57 -2.30 7.72
N ILE A 11 3.76 -3.32 6.87
CA ILE A 11 2.95 -3.54 5.66
C ILE A 11 1.49 -3.73 6.04
N GLY A 12 1.20 -4.61 7.00
CA GLY A 12 -0.15 -4.86 7.48
C GLY A 12 -0.82 -3.61 8.05
N HIS A 13 -0.10 -2.84 8.85
CA HIS A 13 -0.58 -1.56 9.37
C HIS A 13 -0.89 -0.54 8.26
N ALA A 14 -0.03 -0.45 7.24
CA ALA A 14 -0.27 0.43 6.10
C ALA A 14 -1.47 0.00 5.24
N ALA A 15 -1.64 -1.30 5.02
CA ALA A 15 -2.72 -1.86 4.22
C ALA A 15 -4.10 -1.69 4.88
N GLN A 16 -4.17 -1.68 6.21
CA GLN A 16 -5.45 -1.58 6.93
C GLN A 16 -5.96 -0.15 7.11
N LEU A 17 -5.10 0.86 6.97
CA LEU A 17 -5.52 2.25 7.08
C LEU A 17 -6.13 2.75 5.76
N PRO A 18 -7.10 3.69 5.83
CA PRO A 18 -7.55 4.45 4.68
C PRO A 18 -6.35 5.11 3.98
N ALA A 19 -6.36 5.13 2.65
CA ALA A 19 -5.25 5.70 1.88
C ALA A 19 -5.01 7.19 2.16
N GLU A 20 -6.06 7.92 2.53
CA GLU A 20 -6.01 9.32 2.94
C GLU A 20 -5.29 9.54 4.28
N ASP A 21 -5.18 8.51 5.12
CA ASP A 21 -4.49 8.62 6.40
C ASP A 21 -2.97 8.76 6.14
N PRO A 22 -2.34 9.89 6.56
CA PRO A 22 -0.91 10.10 6.35
C PRO A 22 -0.02 9.00 6.96
N ARG A 23 -0.54 8.26 7.95
CA ARG A 23 0.16 7.12 8.56
C ARG A 23 0.27 5.93 7.62
N ALA A 24 -0.72 5.70 6.75
CA ALA A 24 -0.69 4.60 5.78
C ALA A 24 0.56 4.70 4.89
N LYS A 25 0.76 5.87 4.26
CA LYS A 25 1.93 6.14 3.42
C LYS A 25 3.24 6.07 4.21
N ARG A 26 3.25 6.63 5.43
CA ARG A 26 4.45 6.60 6.29
C ARG A 26 4.88 5.16 6.61
N TRP A 27 3.95 4.30 7.00
CA TRP A 27 4.25 2.91 7.34
C TRP A 27 4.67 2.09 6.11
N ALA A 28 4.04 2.30 4.95
CA ALA A 28 4.44 1.63 3.72
C ALA A 28 5.87 2.03 3.28
N LEU A 29 6.23 3.32 3.37
CA LEU A 29 7.59 3.78 3.10
C LEU A 29 8.61 3.21 4.09
N GLN A 30 8.24 3.11 5.37
CA GLN A 30 9.10 2.53 6.40
C GLN A 30 9.31 1.04 6.18
N ALA A 31 8.26 0.30 5.79
CA ALA A 31 8.37 -1.10 5.40
C ALA A 31 9.28 -1.28 4.20
N LEU A 32 9.12 -0.46 3.16
CA LEU A 32 9.96 -0.50 1.95
C LEU A 32 11.43 -0.28 2.30
N ALA A 33 11.75 0.77 3.06
CA ALA A 33 13.12 1.07 3.46
C ALA A 33 13.76 -0.09 4.25
N LEU A 34 13.03 -0.70 5.18
CA LEU A 34 13.50 -1.84 5.96
C LEU A 34 13.67 -3.10 5.10
N ALA A 35 12.72 -3.39 4.20
CA ALA A 35 12.79 -4.52 3.28
C ALA A 35 13.96 -4.40 2.30
N SER A 36 14.21 -3.19 1.78
CA SER A 36 15.38 -2.91 0.93
C SER A 36 16.68 -3.07 1.70
N ALA A 37 16.77 -2.56 2.93
CA ALA A 37 17.96 -2.69 3.76
C ALA A 37 18.26 -4.15 4.15
N ALA A 38 17.22 -4.98 4.30
CA ALA A 38 17.33 -6.40 4.60
C ALA A 38 17.47 -7.29 3.36
N GLU A 39 17.48 -6.72 2.15
CA GLU A 39 17.51 -7.45 0.88
C GLU A 39 16.45 -8.55 0.79
N LEU A 40 15.20 -8.21 1.12
CA LEU A 40 14.05 -9.13 1.09
C LEU A 40 13.12 -8.79 -0.08
N PRO A 41 13.34 -9.34 -1.30
CA PRO A 41 12.67 -8.88 -2.52
C PRO A 41 11.15 -9.01 -2.47
N LEU A 42 10.64 -10.09 -1.86
CA LEU A 42 9.20 -10.31 -1.72
C LEU A 42 8.53 -9.20 -0.88
N LEU A 43 9.18 -8.77 0.20
CA LEU A 43 8.63 -7.71 1.07
C LEU A 43 8.79 -6.31 0.46
N ILE A 44 9.77 -6.12 -0.42
CA ILE A 44 9.90 -4.91 -1.24
C ILE A 44 8.68 -4.81 -2.16
N GLU A 45 8.40 -5.87 -2.92
CA GLU A 45 7.26 -5.93 -3.84
C GLU A 45 5.93 -5.68 -3.12
N GLU A 46 5.72 -6.30 -1.95
CA GLU A 46 4.52 -6.07 -1.15
C GLU A 46 4.40 -4.61 -0.67
N ALA A 47 5.48 -4.00 -0.19
CA ALA A 47 5.48 -2.61 0.27
C ALA A 47 5.22 -1.63 -0.89
N GLU A 48 5.80 -1.89 -2.07
CA GLU A 48 5.54 -1.13 -3.30
C GLU A 48 4.09 -1.27 -3.76
N GLY A 49 3.52 -2.48 -3.69
CA GLY A 49 2.10 -2.71 -3.99
C GLY A 49 1.16 -1.90 -3.09
N VAL A 50 1.45 -1.85 -1.78
CA VAL A 50 0.67 -1.02 -0.84
C VAL A 50 0.83 0.47 -1.13
N LEU A 51 2.04 0.94 -1.47
CA LEU A 51 2.24 2.33 -1.90
C LEU A 51 1.47 2.66 -3.17
N GLY A 52 1.52 1.78 -4.17
CA GLY A 52 0.78 1.93 -5.42
C GLY A 52 -0.72 2.02 -5.19
N ARG A 53 -1.28 1.18 -4.32
CA ARG A 53 -2.69 1.28 -3.89
C ARG A 53 -2.98 2.62 -3.22
N ILE A 54 -2.17 3.05 -2.25
CA ILE A 54 -2.38 4.33 -1.54
C ILE A 54 -2.35 5.52 -2.51
N GLU A 55 -1.39 5.54 -3.43
CA GLU A 55 -1.29 6.56 -4.46
C GLU A 55 -2.50 6.53 -5.38
N HIS A 56 -2.89 5.35 -5.86
CA HIS A 56 -4.11 5.17 -6.66
C HIS A 56 -5.34 5.72 -5.92
N ASP A 57 -5.61 5.26 -4.70
CA ASP A 57 -6.80 5.61 -3.95
C ASP A 57 -6.89 7.12 -3.63
N THR A 58 -5.75 7.78 -3.44
CA THR A 58 -5.71 9.24 -3.16
C THR A 58 -5.73 10.12 -4.41
N THR A 59 -5.41 9.57 -5.59
CA THR A 59 -5.34 10.32 -6.86
C THR A 59 -6.43 9.92 -7.87
N CYS A 60 -7.10 8.80 -7.67
CA CYS A 60 -8.11 8.25 -8.58
C CYS A 60 -9.36 9.15 -8.60
N THR A 61 -9.52 9.90 -9.68
CA THR A 61 -10.68 10.77 -9.93
C THR A 61 -11.96 10.00 -10.23
N TRP A 62 -11.85 8.77 -10.76
CA TRP A 62 -12.99 7.87 -11.03
C TRP A 62 -13.56 7.25 -9.76
N CYS A 63 -12.70 6.93 -8.82
CA CYS A 63 -13.04 6.50 -7.48
C CYS A 63 -13.56 7.69 -6.64
N ALA A 64 -13.41 8.94 -7.13
CA ALA A 64 -13.77 10.18 -6.44
C ALA A 64 -13.23 10.30 -5.00
N GLY A 65 -12.09 9.64 -4.71
CA GLY A 65 -11.59 9.49 -3.34
C GLY A 65 -12.54 8.77 -2.39
N GLN A 66 -13.51 8.00 -2.91
CA GLN A 66 -14.42 7.13 -2.17
C GLN A 66 -13.90 5.69 -2.28
N PRO A 67 -13.27 5.15 -1.21
CA PRO A 67 -12.89 3.74 -1.16
C PRO A 67 -14.14 2.86 -1.34
N GLY A 68 -14.16 2.01 -2.38
CA GLY A 68 -15.24 1.04 -2.62
C GLY A 68 -16.43 1.52 -3.48
N ALA A 69 -16.31 2.63 -4.22
CA ALA A 69 -17.29 2.98 -5.25
C ALA A 69 -17.37 1.88 -6.32
N GLU A 70 -18.56 1.54 -6.82
CA GLU A 70 -18.74 0.56 -7.90
C GLU A 70 -17.97 1.00 -9.16
N ILE A 71 -16.84 0.35 -9.42
CA ILE A 71 -15.98 0.65 -10.56
C ILE A 71 -16.44 -0.18 -11.76
N PRO A 72 -16.71 0.42 -12.94
CA PRO A 72 -17.10 -0.35 -14.12
C PRO A 72 -15.97 -1.27 -14.60
N ILE A 73 -16.34 -2.49 -14.97
CA ILE A 73 -15.44 -3.53 -15.48
C ILE A 73 -14.75 -3.03 -16.76
N GLY A 74 -13.46 -2.73 -16.68
CA GLY A 74 -12.65 -2.24 -17.82
C GLY A 74 -11.55 -1.22 -17.48
N SER A 75 -11.51 -0.72 -16.25
CA SER A 75 -10.46 0.18 -15.76
C SER A 75 -9.28 -0.63 -15.20
N PHE A 76 -8.27 -0.88 -16.03
CA PHE A 76 -7.11 -1.73 -15.76
C PHE A 76 -6.30 -1.35 -14.49
N TRP A 77 -6.45 -0.12 -13.97
CA TRP A 77 -5.80 0.37 -12.75
C TRP A 77 -6.73 0.50 -11.55
N CYS A 78 -8.04 0.35 -11.78
CA CYS A 78 -9.07 0.21 -10.75
C CYS A 78 -9.59 -1.24 -10.74
N THR A 79 -8.69 -2.21 -10.87
CA THR A 79 -9.05 -3.61 -10.84
C THR A 79 -9.20 -4.06 -9.38
N ASN A 80 -10.46 -4.03 -8.94
CA ASN A 80 -11.09 -4.37 -7.66
C ASN A 80 -11.06 -3.32 -6.55
#